data_AF-A0A6A6EC91-F1
#
_entry.id   AF-A0A6A6EC91-F1
#
_cell.length_a   1.000
_cell.length_b   1.000
_cell.length_c   1.000
_cell.angle_alpha   90.00
_cell.angle_beta   90.00
_cell.angle_gamma   90.00
#
_symmetry.space_group_name_H-M   'P 1'
#
loop_
_entity.id
_entity.type
_entity.pdbx_description
1 polymer ?
#
loop_
_entity_poly.entity_id
_entity_poly.type
_entity_poly.pdbx_seq_one_letter_code
_entity_poly.pdbx_strand_id
1 'polypeptide(L)'
;MKFTERDEKKHQMEDKSRLSPHNFNSSEVIERFLTHESDELDFAIPRRHQSLKDYLFRAVGDSSGSILHSRCPEADIIGSSCSRDIALLDDRQNHLTCLDTCERRYGSNYQGCNIFSGNITIPELYRRLACESWGFSLEFHLPYYAIRYGDPKPDWRKHRGQSLRLYEELPLRAWSKDGELIYFYEAQISSLSIGPVDRRVWQVSKEFTSLIEKYDERMEEYEKAISKLFEDDFKRTHTRTLGEVIEKLQLFADSLSATLDAWGAFYNTRISYFTRFGKPEWQTHIESIVQHMKDLERLRKILLKRLERFRTKLASFSTVSNLKESAEATRQTSIAREQTDAAMAQAIDMRKLTAMTVADFV
;
A
#
# COMPACT_ATOMS: atom_id res chain seq x y z
N MET A 1 1.15 -22.91 -19.44
CA MET A 1 1.83 -21.62 -19.19
C MET A 1 3.28 -21.91 -18.85
N LYS A 2 4.23 -21.48 -19.68
CA LYS A 2 5.67 -21.56 -19.38
C LYS A 2 6.09 -20.21 -18.83
N PHE A 3 6.47 -20.16 -17.56
CA PHE A 3 7.07 -18.99 -16.95
C PHE A 3 8.49 -18.84 -17.49
N THR A 4 8.85 -17.69 -18.05
CA THR A 4 10.23 -17.38 -18.42
C THR A 4 10.99 -16.91 -17.19
N GLU A 5 12.09 -17.60 -16.91
CA GLU A 5 13.03 -17.29 -15.83
C GLU A 5 13.83 -16.04 -16.17
N ARG A 6 14.03 -15.18 -15.16
CA ARG A 6 14.69 -13.87 -15.30
C ARG A 6 16.21 -14.05 -15.30
N ASP A 7 16.89 -13.48 -16.29
CA ASP A 7 18.35 -13.51 -16.41
C ASP A 7 19.01 -12.45 -15.51
N GLU A 8 19.33 -12.87 -14.30
CA GLU A 8 19.87 -11.98 -13.25
C GLU A 8 21.29 -11.49 -13.55
N LYS A 9 22.03 -12.14 -14.46
CA LYS A 9 23.36 -11.67 -14.91
C LYS A 9 23.23 -10.42 -15.77
N LYS A 10 22.22 -10.34 -16.63
CA LYS A 10 21.95 -9.14 -17.43
C LYS A 10 21.53 -7.97 -16.54
N HIS A 11 20.71 -8.25 -15.53
CA HIS A 11 20.26 -7.24 -14.56
C HIS A 11 21.43 -6.69 -13.71
N GLN A 12 22.33 -7.54 -13.23
CA GLN A 12 23.51 -7.11 -12.48
C GLN A 12 24.51 -6.30 -13.32
N MET A 13 24.63 -6.60 -14.63
CA MET A 13 25.43 -5.76 -15.54
C MET A 13 24.80 -4.38 -15.73
N GLU A 14 23.47 -4.30 -15.78
CA GLU A 14 22.74 -3.03 -15.84
C GLU A 14 23.00 -2.18 -14.60
N ASP A 15 22.88 -2.76 -13.40
CA ASP A 15 23.07 -2.03 -12.14
C ASP A 15 24.53 -1.63 -11.88
N LYS A 16 25.51 -2.45 -12.29
CA LYS A 16 26.95 -2.07 -12.20
C LYS A 16 27.32 -0.96 -13.19
N SER A 17 26.66 -0.87 -14.35
CA SER A 17 26.89 0.20 -15.33
C SER A 17 26.27 1.55 -14.91
N ARG A 18 25.28 1.55 -14.01
CA ARG A 18 24.52 2.72 -13.56
C ARG A 18 25.18 3.52 -12.42
N LEU A 19 26.19 2.96 -11.75
CA LEU A 19 26.84 3.55 -10.57
C LEU A 19 28.25 4.12 -10.83
N SER A 20 28.76 4.03 -12.07
CA SER A 20 30.01 4.70 -12.45
C SER A 20 29.73 6.02 -13.15
N PRO A 21 30.49 7.09 -12.88
CA PRO A 21 30.31 8.37 -13.55
C PRO A 21 30.85 8.24 -14.98
N HIS A 22 29.96 7.95 -15.92
CA HIS A 22 30.29 7.99 -17.35
C HIS A 22 29.43 9.01 -18.08
N ASN A 23 30.14 9.82 -18.88
CA ASN A 23 29.63 10.81 -19.80
C ASN A 23 28.89 10.12 -20.94
N PHE A 24 27.64 9.71 -20.72
CA PHE A 24 26.78 9.29 -21.82
C PHE A 24 26.19 10.52 -22.50
N ASN A 25 26.18 10.47 -23.84
CA ASN A 25 25.48 11.44 -24.65
C ASN A 25 23.97 11.27 -24.41
N SER A 26 23.27 12.37 -24.13
CA SER A 26 21.82 12.44 -23.93
C SER A 26 21.03 11.69 -25.00
N SER A 27 21.53 11.63 -26.25
CA SER A 27 20.89 10.92 -27.36
C SER A 27 20.82 9.39 -27.17
N GLU A 28 21.82 8.74 -26.58
CA GLU A 28 21.81 7.28 -26.32
C GLU A 28 20.84 6.90 -25.19
N VAL A 29 20.68 7.79 -24.21
CA VAL A 29 19.72 7.61 -23.11
C VAL A 29 18.28 7.70 -23.65
N ILE A 30 18.07 8.59 -24.62
CA ILE A 30 16.79 8.79 -25.31
C ILE A 30 16.49 7.60 -26.23
N GLU A 31 17.44 7.11 -27.01
CA GLU A 31 17.25 5.95 -27.91
C GLU A 31 16.91 4.66 -27.15
N ARG A 32 17.53 4.43 -25.98
CA ARG A 32 17.19 3.31 -25.08
C ARG A 32 15.84 3.45 -24.39
N PHE A 33 15.33 4.67 -24.25
CA PHE A 33 13.97 4.90 -23.75
C PHE A 33 12.93 4.62 -24.84
N LEU A 34 13.20 5.05 -26.07
CA LEU A 34 12.30 4.91 -27.22
C LEU A 34 12.14 3.45 -27.71
N THR A 35 13.05 2.56 -27.34
CA THR A 35 13.03 1.14 -27.71
C THR A 35 12.46 0.24 -26.61
N HIS A 36 11.98 0.80 -25.49
CA HIS A 36 11.44 0.05 -24.36
C HIS A 36 9.93 -0.18 -24.49
N GLU A 37 9.56 -1.20 -25.25
CA GLU A 37 8.17 -1.66 -25.44
C GLU A 37 7.82 -2.73 -24.38
N SER A 38 7.21 -2.33 -23.25
CA SER A 38 6.64 -3.30 -22.29
C SER A 38 5.27 -2.82 -21.79
N ASP A 39 4.25 -3.64 -22.04
CA ASP A 39 2.86 -3.44 -21.63
C ASP A 39 2.54 -4.06 -20.25
N GLU A 40 3.55 -4.45 -19.47
CA GLU A 40 3.35 -5.16 -18.21
C GLU A 40 3.21 -4.20 -17.01
N LEU A 41 2.07 -4.27 -16.32
CA LEU A 41 1.67 -3.45 -15.16
C LEU A 41 2.57 -3.58 -13.91
N ASP A 42 3.56 -4.48 -13.92
CA ASP A 42 4.40 -4.82 -12.78
C ASP A 42 5.76 -4.10 -12.73
N PHE A 43 6.09 -3.26 -13.70
CA PHE A 43 7.34 -2.49 -13.71
C PHE A 43 7.18 -1.08 -13.14
N ALA A 44 8.11 -0.69 -12.25
CA ALA A 44 8.17 0.67 -11.71
C ALA A 44 8.71 1.66 -12.76
N ILE A 45 8.05 2.82 -12.89
CA ILE A 45 8.47 3.91 -13.78
C ILE A 45 9.90 4.39 -13.41
N PRO A 46 10.87 4.42 -14.34
CA PRO A 46 12.25 4.83 -14.02
C PRO A 46 12.35 6.29 -13.57
N ARG A 47 13.11 6.55 -12.49
CA ARG A 47 13.32 7.89 -11.84
C ARG A 47 13.71 9.03 -12.78
N ARG A 48 14.34 8.76 -13.92
CA ARG A 48 14.75 9.78 -14.91
C ARG A 48 13.58 10.55 -15.58
N HIS A 49 12.35 10.08 -15.41
CA HIS A 49 11.14 10.78 -15.89
C HIS A 49 10.55 11.74 -14.84
N GLN A 50 11.05 11.70 -13.61
CA GLN A 50 10.66 12.60 -12.53
C GLN A 50 11.45 13.92 -12.60
N SER A 51 12.70 13.85 -13.08
CA SER A 51 13.63 14.99 -13.13
C SER A 51 13.25 16.10 -14.12
N LEU A 52 12.58 15.80 -15.24
CA LEU A 52 12.11 16.85 -16.17
C LEU A 52 10.95 17.64 -15.57
N LYS A 53 10.11 16.97 -14.77
CA LYS A 53 8.99 17.56 -14.07
C LYS A 53 9.44 18.38 -12.86
N ASP A 54 10.44 17.91 -12.12
CA ASP A 54 11.07 18.64 -11.02
C ASP A 54 11.80 19.91 -11.51
N TYR A 55 12.39 19.86 -12.71
CA TYR A 55 13.01 21.02 -13.37
C TYR A 55 11.97 22.10 -13.73
N LEU A 56 10.84 21.70 -14.32
CA LEU A 56 9.75 22.63 -14.64
C LEU A 56 9.04 23.16 -13.39
N PHE A 57 8.95 22.37 -12.32
CA PHE A 57 8.37 22.80 -11.05
C PHE A 57 9.22 23.86 -10.33
N ARG A 58 10.56 23.71 -10.32
CA ARG A 58 11.46 24.73 -9.75
C ARG A 58 11.44 26.03 -10.55
N ALA A 59 11.35 25.96 -11.88
CA ALA A 59 11.24 27.13 -12.73
C ALA A 59 9.94 27.95 -12.49
N VAL A 60 8.90 27.34 -11.93
CA VAL A 60 7.60 27.98 -11.66
C VAL A 60 7.41 28.33 -10.18
N GLY A 61 8.06 27.63 -9.25
CA GLY A 61 7.83 27.73 -7.80
C GLY A 61 8.66 28.78 -7.04
N ASP A 62 9.82 29.23 -7.56
CA ASP A 62 10.73 30.13 -6.83
C ASP A 62 10.28 31.62 -6.80
N SER A 63 9.11 31.93 -7.33
CA SER A 63 8.59 33.31 -7.42
C SER A 63 7.96 33.87 -6.14
N SER A 64 7.96 33.13 -5.03
CA SER A 64 7.17 33.47 -3.83
C SER A 64 7.93 34.19 -2.70
N GLY A 65 9.24 34.47 -2.85
CA GLY A 65 10.07 35.05 -1.78
C GLY A 65 10.58 36.47 -1.96
N SER A 66 10.51 37.06 -3.15
CA SER A 66 11.05 38.40 -3.43
C SER A 66 9.96 39.33 -3.97
N ILE A 67 9.61 40.35 -3.19
CA ILE A 67 8.60 41.38 -3.51
C ILE A 67 9.09 42.32 -4.65
N LEU A 68 10.32 42.15 -5.14
CA LEU A 68 10.85 42.97 -6.22
C LEU A 68 10.85 42.17 -7.53
N HIS A 69 9.82 42.46 -8.34
CA HIS A 69 9.56 42.00 -9.70
C HIS A 69 9.03 40.57 -9.81
N SER A 70 7.70 40.45 -9.78
CA SER A 70 6.98 39.33 -10.40
C SER A 70 7.39 39.27 -11.87
N ARG A 71 8.40 38.47 -12.19
CA ARG A 71 8.70 38.10 -13.57
C ARG A 71 7.69 37.05 -13.98
N CYS A 72 7.07 37.26 -15.13
CA CYS A 72 6.18 36.27 -15.73
C CYS A 72 7.04 35.04 -16.08
N PRO A 73 6.77 33.84 -15.53
CA PRO A 73 7.53 32.63 -15.85
C PRO A 73 7.58 32.35 -17.36
N GLU A 74 6.54 32.74 -18.10
CA GLU A 74 6.52 32.71 -19.55
C GLU A 74 7.62 33.58 -20.18
N ALA A 75 7.85 34.78 -19.66
CA ALA A 75 8.90 35.67 -20.14
C ALA A 75 10.30 35.13 -19.84
N ASP A 76 10.48 34.45 -18.71
CA ASP A 76 11.76 33.81 -18.37
C ASP A 76 12.01 32.55 -19.21
N ILE A 77 10.98 31.73 -19.48
CA ILE A 77 11.09 30.57 -20.39
C ILE A 77 11.36 31.03 -21.82
N ILE A 78 10.63 32.05 -22.31
CA ILE A 78 10.87 32.65 -23.63
C ILE A 78 12.26 33.27 -23.72
N GLY A 79 12.71 33.96 -22.66
CA GLY A 79 14.00 34.65 -22.63
C GLY A 79 15.21 33.72 -22.46
N SER A 80 15.02 32.59 -21.79
CA SER A 80 16.07 31.61 -21.49
C SER A 80 16.20 30.51 -22.55
N SER A 81 15.11 30.21 -23.28
CA SER A 81 15.12 29.18 -24.31
C SER A 81 15.70 29.71 -25.62
N CYS A 82 16.71 29.01 -26.14
CA CYS A 82 17.23 29.28 -27.47
C CYS A 82 16.29 28.67 -28.52
N SER A 83 16.23 29.27 -29.71
CA SER A 83 15.46 28.75 -30.86
C SER A 83 15.88 27.34 -31.33
N ARG A 84 16.95 26.79 -30.74
CA ARG A 84 17.47 25.43 -30.97
C ARG A 84 17.01 24.42 -29.92
N ASP A 85 16.38 24.86 -28.83
CA ASP A 85 15.83 23.98 -27.81
C ASP A 85 14.48 23.44 -28.31
N ILE A 86 14.50 22.18 -28.73
CA ILE A 86 13.38 21.52 -29.36
C ILE A 86 12.94 20.37 -28.44
N ALA A 87 11.65 20.32 -28.15
CA ALA A 87 11.00 19.15 -27.58
C ALA A 87 10.33 18.35 -28.69
N LEU A 88 10.49 17.03 -28.63
CA LEU A 88 9.68 16.12 -29.42
C LEU A 88 8.36 15.91 -28.66
N LEU A 89 7.26 16.47 -29.18
CA LEU A 89 5.94 16.17 -28.65
C LEU A 89 5.37 14.98 -29.43
N ASP A 90 4.99 13.93 -28.71
CA ASP A 90 4.39 12.73 -29.25
C ASP A 90 3.05 12.46 -28.56
N ASP A 91 1.97 12.85 -29.22
CA ASP A 91 0.61 12.81 -28.66
C ASP A 91 -0.10 11.46 -28.90
N ARG A 92 0.63 10.44 -29.39
CA ARG A 92 0.06 9.13 -29.73
C ARG A 92 -0.62 8.43 -28.53
N GLN A 93 -0.24 8.76 -27.30
CA GLN A 93 -0.80 8.15 -26.08
C GLN A 93 -2.21 8.65 -25.74
N ASN A 94 -2.63 9.81 -26.25
CA ASN A 94 -3.97 10.35 -25.99
C ASN A 94 -5.05 9.81 -26.96
N HIS A 95 -4.67 8.96 -27.92
CA HIS A 95 -5.56 8.43 -28.97
C HIS A 95 -5.92 6.95 -28.79
N LEU A 96 -6.05 6.48 -27.55
CA LEU A 96 -6.40 5.08 -27.24
C LEU A 96 -7.75 4.62 -27.85
N THR A 97 -8.66 5.54 -28.14
CA THR A 97 -9.98 5.26 -28.74
C THR A 97 -9.99 5.26 -30.28
N CYS A 98 -8.92 5.73 -30.94
CA CYS A 98 -8.81 5.80 -32.40
C CYS A 98 -7.99 4.64 -33.00
N LEU A 99 -7.66 3.61 -32.19
CA LEU A 99 -6.71 2.55 -32.54
C LEU A 99 -7.08 1.79 -33.81
N ASP A 100 -8.38 1.66 -34.13
CA ASP A 100 -8.85 0.84 -35.24
C ASP A 100 -9.06 1.61 -36.56
N THR A 101 -9.14 2.94 -36.53
CA THR A 101 -9.49 3.75 -37.72
C THR A 101 -8.41 4.74 -38.16
N CYS A 102 -7.47 5.09 -37.27
CA CYS A 102 -6.37 5.97 -37.63
C CYS A 102 -5.24 5.13 -38.24
N GLU A 103 -5.27 4.89 -39.55
CA GLU A 103 -4.12 4.30 -40.25
C GLU A 103 -2.87 5.12 -39.93
N ARG A 104 -1.85 4.45 -39.38
CA ARG A 104 -0.58 4.99 -38.90
C ARG A 104 0.30 5.55 -40.03
N ARG A 105 -0.19 6.48 -40.83
CA ARG A 105 0.62 7.16 -41.84
C ARG A 105 1.19 8.45 -41.25
N TYR A 106 2.49 8.42 -40.97
CA TYR A 106 3.26 9.63 -40.68
C TYR A 106 2.96 10.69 -41.76
N GLY A 107 2.46 11.85 -41.34
CA GLY A 107 2.27 13.01 -42.22
C GLY A 107 0.93 13.09 -42.97
N SER A 108 -0.07 12.25 -42.69
CA SER A 108 -1.41 12.44 -43.26
C SER A 108 -2.34 13.23 -42.32
N ASN A 109 -2.85 14.37 -42.80
CA ASN A 109 -3.95 15.11 -42.15
C ASN A 109 -5.26 14.32 -42.32
N TYR A 110 -5.56 13.39 -41.41
CA TYR A 110 -6.88 12.77 -41.36
C TYR A 110 -7.85 13.79 -40.77
N GLN A 111 -8.95 14.09 -41.48
CA GLN A 111 -9.95 15.06 -41.04
C GLN A 111 -10.57 14.61 -39.70
N GLY A 112 -10.06 15.17 -38.60
CA GLY A 112 -10.58 14.98 -37.24
C GLY A 112 -9.61 14.39 -36.22
N CYS A 113 -8.42 13.90 -36.62
CA CYS A 113 -7.46 13.29 -35.71
C CYS A 113 -6.05 13.87 -35.95
N ASN A 114 -5.68 14.90 -35.19
CA ASN A 114 -4.36 15.53 -35.30
C ASN A 114 -3.36 14.81 -34.39
N ILE A 115 -2.81 13.68 -34.85
CA ILE A 115 -1.66 13.06 -34.19
C ILE A 115 -0.44 13.95 -34.46
N PHE A 116 -0.04 14.75 -33.47
CA PHE A 116 1.16 15.55 -33.56
C PHE A 116 2.37 14.70 -33.15
N SER A 117 3.21 14.39 -34.13
CA SER A 117 4.61 14.03 -33.91
C SER A 117 5.44 15.11 -34.58
N GLY A 118 6.01 16.00 -33.78
CA GLY A 118 6.66 17.18 -34.31
C GLY A 118 7.65 17.78 -33.33
N ASN A 119 8.72 18.32 -33.90
CA ASN A 119 9.66 19.17 -33.20
C ASN A 119 8.97 20.50 -32.89
N ILE A 120 8.76 20.79 -31.61
CA ILE A 120 8.25 22.08 -31.16
C ILE A 120 9.30 22.75 -30.28
N THR A 121 9.38 24.08 -30.31
CA THR A 121 10.30 24.80 -29.43
C THR A 121 9.81 24.75 -27.99
N ILE A 122 10.70 24.88 -27.01
CA ILE A 122 10.30 24.89 -25.59
C ILE A 122 9.24 25.96 -25.28
N PRO A 123 9.28 27.19 -25.84
CA PRO A 123 8.20 28.17 -25.66
C PRO A 123 6.87 27.77 -26.31
N GLU A 124 6.90 27.03 -27.42
CA GLU A 124 5.71 26.49 -28.08
C GLU A 124 5.10 25.35 -27.25
N LEU A 125 5.94 24.44 -26.72
CA LEU A 125 5.54 23.42 -25.77
C LEU A 125 4.95 24.03 -24.51
N TYR A 126 5.59 25.05 -23.94
CA TYR A 126 5.08 25.75 -22.76
C TYR A 126 3.72 26.40 -23.05
N ARG A 127 3.54 27.09 -24.18
CA ARG A 127 2.24 27.69 -24.55
C ARG A 127 1.16 26.63 -24.78
N ARG A 128 1.50 25.48 -25.38
CA ARG A 128 0.57 24.36 -25.53
C ARG A 128 0.19 23.74 -24.20
N LEU A 129 1.19 23.40 -23.39
CA LEU A 129 0.98 22.94 -22.03
C LEU A 129 0.15 23.97 -21.29
N ALA A 130 0.48 25.27 -21.28
CA ALA A 130 -0.30 26.31 -20.62
C ALA A 130 -1.75 26.43 -21.13
N CYS A 131 -1.99 26.31 -22.44
CA CYS A 131 -3.35 26.28 -23.02
C CYS A 131 -4.13 25.01 -22.64
N GLU A 132 -3.44 23.88 -22.48
CA GLU A 132 -3.99 22.61 -21.99
C GLU A 132 -4.07 22.55 -20.45
N SER A 133 -3.22 23.31 -19.75
CA SER A 133 -2.85 23.22 -18.34
C SER A 133 -3.24 24.46 -17.55
N TRP A 134 -4.48 24.93 -17.75
CA TRP A 134 -5.24 25.51 -16.63
C TRP A 134 -5.75 24.42 -15.66
N GLY A 135 -5.16 23.22 -15.71
CA GLY A 135 -5.38 22.16 -14.74
C GLY A 135 -4.59 22.45 -13.49
N PHE A 136 -5.30 22.70 -12.39
CA PHE A 136 -4.72 22.73 -11.06
C PHE A 136 -3.85 21.49 -10.83
N SER A 137 -2.66 21.66 -10.26
CA SER A 137 -1.87 20.54 -9.80
C SER A 137 -2.35 20.12 -8.42
N LEU A 138 -2.92 18.92 -8.32
CA LEU A 138 -3.23 18.31 -7.05
C LEU A 138 -2.09 17.38 -6.67
N GLU A 139 -1.44 17.69 -5.56
CA GLU A 139 -0.56 16.74 -4.88
C GLU A 139 -1.34 16.03 -3.80
N PHE A 140 -1.42 14.71 -3.90
CA PHE A 140 -1.96 13.85 -2.86
C PHE A 140 -0.98 12.73 -2.55
N HIS A 141 -0.95 12.37 -1.28
CA HIS A 141 -0.23 11.24 -0.73
C HIS A 141 -1.26 10.28 -0.14
N LEU A 142 -1.58 9.22 -0.88
CA LEU A 142 -2.54 8.22 -0.43
C LEU A 142 -1.78 6.96 -0.01
N PRO A 143 -1.71 6.65 1.31
CA PRO A 143 -1.19 5.38 1.76
C PRO A 143 -2.17 4.27 1.37
N TYR A 144 -1.64 3.17 0.86
CA TYR A 144 -2.42 1.98 0.50
C TYR A 144 -1.58 0.72 0.64
N TYR A 145 -2.27 -0.42 0.65
CA TYR A 145 -1.63 -1.72 0.72
C TYR A 145 -1.89 -2.51 -0.56
N ALA A 146 -0.81 -3.02 -1.15
CA ALA A 146 -0.85 -3.75 -2.40
C ALA A 146 -0.55 -5.23 -2.16
N ILE A 147 -1.42 -6.13 -2.64
CA ILE A 147 -1.15 -7.58 -2.60
C ILE A 147 -0.12 -7.96 -3.68
N ARG A 148 0.82 -8.84 -3.33
CA ARG A 148 1.63 -9.60 -4.30
C ARG A 148 1.64 -11.08 -3.93
N TYR A 149 1.68 -11.92 -4.96
CA TYR A 149 1.73 -13.37 -4.84
C TYR A 149 3.17 -13.87 -5.00
N GLY A 150 3.49 -14.99 -4.35
CA GLY A 150 4.80 -15.65 -4.43
C GLY A 150 5.80 -15.16 -3.40
N ASP A 151 7.08 -15.44 -3.64
CA ASP A 151 8.16 -15.08 -2.72
C ASP A 151 8.31 -13.55 -2.59
N PRO A 152 8.58 -13.05 -1.37
CA PRO A 152 8.72 -11.63 -1.17
C PRO A 152 9.98 -11.16 -1.90
N LYS A 153 9.84 -10.14 -2.74
CA LYS A 153 11.00 -9.48 -3.34
C LYS A 153 11.45 -8.39 -2.38
N PRO A 154 12.62 -8.52 -1.72
CA PRO A 154 13.06 -7.54 -0.74
C PRO A 154 13.18 -6.17 -1.41
N ASP A 155 12.61 -5.14 -0.78
CA ASP A 155 12.80 -3.77 -1.24
C ASP A 155 14.20 -3.31 -0.85
N TRP A 156 15.10 -3.37 -1.82
CA TRP A 156 16.47 -2.86 -1.73
C TRP A 156 16.59 -1.35 -1.46
N ARG A 157 15.51 -0.57 -1.61
CA ARG A 157 15.54 0.87 -1.33
C ARG A 157 15.56 1.07 0.18
N LYS A 158 16.62 1.70 0.67
CA LYS A 158 16.74 2.10 2.08
C LYS A 158 16.71 3.61 2.23
N HIS A 159 16.00 4.10 3.23
CA HIS A 159 16.07 5.48 3.69
C HIS A 159 16.52 5.48 5.16
N ARG A 160 17.67 6.10 5.45
CA ARG A 160 18.30 6.10 6.79
C ARG A 160 18.48 4.68 7.38
N GLY A 161 18.86 3.72 6.53
CA GLY A 161 19.10 2.33 6.92
C GLY A 161 17.84 1.47 7.06
N GLN A 162 16.64 2.05 7.03
CA GLN A 162 15.37 1.32 7.06
C GLN A 162 14.87 1.06 5.64
N SER A 163 14.19 -0.07 5.42
CA SER A 163 13.50 -0.35 4.14
C SER A 163 12.50 0.77 3.88
N LEU A 164 12.46 1.27 2.64
CA LEU A 164 11.53 2.34 2.24
C LEU A 164 10.07 1.87 2.28
N ARG A 165 9.84 0.56 2.13
CA ARG A 165 8.51 -0.04 2.17
C ARG A 165 8.50 -1.19 3.17
N LEU A 166 7.52 -1.16 4.06
CA LEU A 166 7.17 -2.31 4.87
C LEU A 166 6.46 -3.33 3.98
N TYR A 167 6.80 -4.59 4.15
CA TYR A 167 6.07 -5.70 3.57
C TYR A 167 5.95 -6.79 4.61
N GLU A 168 4.80 -7.44 4.63
CA GLU A 168 4.51 -8.50 5.58
C GLU A 168 3.68 -9.59 4.90
N GLU A 169 3.85 -10.83 5.38
CA GLU A 169 3.02 -11.93 4.92
C GLU A 169 1.58 -11.70 5.40
N LEU A 170 0.62 -11.92 4.50
CA LEU A 170 -0.79 -11.88 4.83
C LEU A 170 -1.09 -13.01 5.83
N PRO A 171 -1.61 -12.71 7.04
CA PRO A 171 -1.90 -13.71 8.05
C PRO A 171 -2.74 -14.90 7.57
N LEU A 172 -2.74 -15.95 8.39
CA LEU A 172 -3.58 -17.15 8.21
C LEU A 172 -3.23 -18.03 7.00
N ARG A 173 -2.03 -17.92 6.42
CA ARG A 173 -1.60 -18.81 5.32
C ARG A 173 -1.75 -20.29 5.65
N ALA A 174 -1.31 -20.71 6.84
CA ALA A 174 -1.38 -22.10 7.29
C ALA A 174 -2.82 -22.66 7.39
N TRP A 175 -3.82 -21.77 7.40
CA TRP A 175 -5.23 -22.09 7.52
C TRP A 175 -6.01 -21.86 6.23
N SER A 176 -5.35 -21.35 5.19
CA SER A 176 -5.98 -21.10 3.91
C SER A 176 -5.97 -22.37 3.05
N LYS A 177 -7.07 -22.63 2.32
CA LYS A 177 -7.14 -23.75 1.38
C LYS A 177 -6.16 -23.64 0.22
N ASP A 178 -5.87 -22.41 -0.20
CA ASP A 178 -4.96 -22.15 -1.32
C ASP A 178 -3.49 -22.38 -0.94
N GLY A 179 -3.16 -22.26 0.35
CA GLY A 179 -1.79 -22.31 0.86
C GLY A 179 -0.88 -21.22 0.26
N GLU A 180 -1.46 -20.25 -0.45
CA GLU A 180 -0.74 -19.29 -1.27
C GLU A 180 0.08 -18.37 -0.38
N LEU A 181 1.32 -18.12 -0.82
CA LEU A 181 2.15 -17.14 -0.19
C LEU A 181 1.77 -15.77 -0.72
N ILE A 182 1.11 -14.98 0.13
CA ILE A 182 0.58 -13.67 -0.20
C ILE A 182 1.25 -12.66 0.73
N TYR A 183 1.78 -11.58 0.16
CA TYR A 183 2.35 -10.46 0.89
C TYR A 183 1.53 -9.21 0.63
N PHE A 184 1.43 -8.34 1.62
CA PHE A 184 0.98 -6.97 1.41
C PHE A 184 2.16 -6.02 1.59
N TYR A 185 2.23 -5.02 0.70
CA TYR A 185 3.27 -3.99 0.72
C TYR A 185 2.62 -2.67 1.06
N GLU A 186 3.19 -1.96 2.03
CA GLU A 186 2.90 -0.56 2.22
C GLU A 186 3.38 0.21 0.98
N ALA A 187 2.46 0.95 0.38
CA ALA A 187 2.72 1.78 -0.76
C ALA A 187 2.07 3.14 -0.54
N GLN A 188 2.66 4.15 -1.15
CA GLN A 188 2.14 5.51 -1.13
C GLN A 188 2.01 5.95 -2.57
N ILE A 189 0.80 6.33 -2.98
CA ILE A 189 0.63 7.06 -4.23
C ILE A 189 0.90 8.52 -3.90
N SER A 190 2.11 8.96 -4.25
CA SER A 190 2.41 10.38 -4.39
C SER A 190 2.18 10.74 -5.84
N SER A 191 1.08 11.44 -6.11
CA SER A 191 0.83 11.96 -7.44
C SER A 191 0.73 13.47 -7.37
N LEU A 192 1.63 14.14 -8.09
CA LEU A 192 1.47 15.50 -8.54
C LEU A 192 0.72 15.43 -9.87
N SER A 193 -0.60 15.23 -9.86
CA SER A 193 -1.34 15.02 -11.11
C SER A 193 -1.69 16.36 -11.76
N ILE A 194 -1.24 16.56 -13.01
CA ILE A 194 -1.96 17.36 -14.03
C ILE A 194 -2.69 16.32 -14.89
N GLY A 195 -3.57 15.54 -14.26
CA GLY A 195 -4.13 14.32 -14.86
C GLY A 195 -5.18 13.65 -13.98
N PRO A 196 -5.84 12.58 -14.48
CA PRO A 196 -7.07 12.03 -13.92
C PRO A 196 -6.82 11.32 -12.56
N VAL A 197 -6.99 12.08 -11.47
CA VAL A 197 -6.91 11.64 -10.06
C VAL A 197 -7.86 10.47 -9.78
N ASP A 198 -9.01 10.47 -10.43
CA ASP A 198 -9.99 9.39 -10.46
C ASP A 198 -9.36 8.03 -10.79
N ARG A 199 -8.46 7.94 -11.79
CA ARG A 199 -7.81 6.66 -12.12
C ARG A 199 -6.98 6.10 -10.96
N ARG A 200 -6.31 6.97 -10.19
CA ARG A 200 -5.51 6.54 -9.04
C ARG A 200 -6.38 6.15 -7.86
N VAL A 201 -7.44 6.90 -7.58
CA VAL A 201 -8.40 6.54 -6.53
C VAL A 201 -9.11 5.23 -6.88
N TRP A 202 -9.48 5.03 -8.15
CA TRP A 202 -10.00 3.76 -8.66
C TRP A 202 -9.04 2.60 -8.42
N GLN A 203 -7.75 2.78 -8.76
CA GLN A 203 -6.72 1.75 -8.54
C GLN A 203 -6.62 1.39 -7.04
N VAL A 204 -6.51 2.39 -6.16
CA VAL A 204 -6.48 2.18 -4.70
C VAL A 204 -7.72 1.41 -4.24
N SER A 205 -8.91 1.80 -4.73
CA SER A 205 -10.15 1.10 -4.41
C SER A 205 -10.14 -0.36 -4.85
N LYS A 206 -9.60 -0.67 -6.03
CA LYS A 206 -9.48 -2.04 -6.52
C LYS A 206 -8.49 -2.86 -5.71
N GLU A 207 -7.31 -2.31 -5.41
CA GLU A 207 -6.29 -3.01 -4.63
C GLU A 207 -6.76 -3.29 -3.20
N PHE A 208 -7.41 -2.33 -2.54
CA PHE A 208 -8.04 -2.57 -1.23
C PHE A 208 -9.18 -3.57 -1.30
N THR A 209 -9.99 -3.55 -2.37
CA THR A 209 -11.07 -4.53 -2.54
C THR A 209 -10.48 -5.94 -2.59
N SER A 210 -9.49 -6.18 -3.45
CA SER A 210 -8.84 -7.48 -3.57
C SER A 210 -8.14 -7.90 -2.28
N LEU A 211 -7.50 -6.96 -1.58
CA LEU A 211 -6.88 -7.21 -0.27
C LEU A 211 -7.90 -7.70 0.76
N ILE A 212 -8.99 -6.96 0.90
CA ILE A 212 -10.00 -7.24 1.91
C ILE A 212 -10.75 -8.52 1.58
N GLU A 213 -11.10 -8.76 0.31
CA GLU A 213 -11.76 -10.01 -0.10
C GLU A 213 -10.89 -11.23 0.18
N LYS A 214 -9.59 -11.17 -0.16
CA LYS A 214 -8.66 -12.26 0.14
C LYS A 214 -8.45 -12.47 1.63
N TYR A 215 -8.38 -11.38 2.39
CA TYR A 215 -8.28 -11.47 3.83
C TYR A 215 -9.56 -12.07 4.45
N ASP A 216 -10.72 -11.67 3.96
CA ASP A 216 -12.03 -12.17 4.40
C ASP A 216 -12.19 -13.66 4.16
N GLU A 217 -11.80 -14.13 2.98
CA GLU A 217 -11.76 -15.55 2.63
C GLU A 217 -10.94 -16.36 3.65
N ARG A 218 -9.71 -15.95 3.93
CA ARG A 218 -8.84 -16.61 4.91
C ARG A 218 -9.38 -16.58 6.33
N MET A 219 -9.98 -15.46 6.72
CA MET A 219 -10.62 -15.28 8.01
C MET A 219 -11.81 -16.22 8.20
N GLU A 220 -12.64 -16.41 7.18
CA GLU A 220 -13.77 -17.34 7.24
C GLU A 220 -13.31 -18.81 7.31
N GLU A 221 -12.24 -19.17 6.61
CA GLU A 221 -11.66 -20.50 6.67
C GLU A 221 -11.08 -20.79 8.06
N TYR A 222 -10.32 -19.84 8.61
CA TYR A 222 -9.80 -19.92 9.96
C TYR A 222 -10.91 -20.02 10.99
N GLU A 223 -11.95 -19.20 10.88
CA GLU A 223 -13.08 -19.24 11.80
C GLU A 223 -13.81 -20.59 11.78
N LYS A 224 -14.01 -21.17 10.58
CA LYS A 224 -14.58 -22.52 10.45
C LYS A 224 -13.69 -23.56 11.12
N ALA A 225 -12.37 -23.46 10.97
CA ALA A 225 -11.43 -24.39 11.59
C ALA A 225 -11.47 -24.31 13.13
N ILE A 226 -11.46 -23.11 13.70
CA ILE A 226 -11.47 -22.92 15.16
C ILE A 226 -12.85 -23.03 15.79
N SER A 227 -13.94 -22.98 15.01
CA SER A 227 -15.31 -23.11 15.54
C SER A 227 -15.56 -24.45 16.23
N LYS A 228 -14.77 -25.47 15.86
CA LYS A 228 -14.81 -26.82 16.43
C LYS A 228 -13.96 -26.94 17.70
N LEU A 229 -13.14 -25.95 18.00
CA LEU A 229 -12.24 -25.95 19.15
C LEU A 229 -12.90 -25.18 20.30
N PHE A 230 -13.05 -25.87 21.43
CA PHE A 230 -13.56 -25.25 22.65
C PHE A 230 -12.46 -24.50 23.41
N GLU A 231 -11.23 -24.99 23.36
CA GLU A 231 -10.08 -24.46 24.07
C GLU A 231 -8.94 -24.13 23.11
N ASP A 232 -8.10 -23.18 23.51
CA ASP A 232 -6.82 -22.92 22.86
C ASP A 232 -5.80 -24.00 23.26
N ASP A 233 -4.73 -24.13 22.47
CA ASP A 233 -3.62 -25.00 22.84
C ASP A 233 -2.78 -24.40 23.98
N PHE A 234 -1.89 -25.20 24.56
CA PHE A 234 -1.00 -24.76 25.64
C PHE A 234 -0.03 -23.65 25.22
N LYS A 235 0.20 -23.47 23.92
CA LYS A 235 1.03 -22.40 23.36
C LYS A 235 0.22 -21.13 23.07
N ARG A 236 -1.09 -21.16 23.32
CA ARG A 236 -2.05 -20.09 22.99
C ARG A 236 -1.97 -19.69 21.52
N THR A 237 -1.80 -20.67 20.62
CA THR A 237 -1.58 -20.42 19.20
C THR A 237 -2.76 -19.67 18.58
N HIS A 238 -4.00 -20.00 18.95
CA HIS A 238 -5.18 -19.31 18.41
C HIS A 238 -5.32 -17.89 18.95
N THR A 239 -5.08 -17.69 20.23
CA THR A 239 -5.05 -16.36 20.87
C THR A 239 -4.03 -15.46 20.19
N ARG A 240 -2.80 -15.95 19.96
CA ARG A 240 -1.76 -15.17 19.27
C ARG A 240 -2.14 -14.86 17.82
N THR A 241 -2.63 -15.86 17.09
CA THR A 241 -3.04 -15.72 15.69
C THR A 241 -4.18 -14.70 15.55
N LEU A 242 -5.18 -14.76 16.43
CA LEU A 242 -6.28 -13.80 16.50
C LEU A 242 -5.78 -12.39 16.82
N GLY A 243 -4.83 -12.26 17.74
CA GLY A 243 -4.18 -10.98 18.05
C GLY A 243 -3.51 -10.35 16.82
N GLU A 244 -2.70 -11.13 16.10
CA GLU A 244 -2.05 -10.69 14.86
C GLU A 244 -3.08 -10.28 13.79
N VAL A 245 -4.17 -11.05 13.64
CA VAL A 245 -5.26 -10.72 12.70
C VAL A 245 -5.94 -9.40 13.06
N ILE A 246 -6.27 -9.21 14.34
CA ILE A 246 -6.89 -7.96 14.84
C ILE A 246 -5.98 -6.77 14.58
N GLU A 247 -4.67 -6.91 14.80
CA GLU A 247 -3.69 -5.86 14.54
C GLU A 247 -3.68 -5.46 13.06
N LYS A 248 -3.65 -6.43 12.13
CA LYS A 248 -3.64 -6.13 10.69
C LYS A 248 -4.96 -5.54 10.20
N LEU A 249 -6.10 -6.01 10.71
CA LEU A 249 -7.40 -5.40 10.42
C LEU A 249 -7.46 -3.94 10.86
N GLN A 250 -6.95 -3.64 12.06
CA GLN A 250 -6.89 -2.29 12.59
C GLN A 250 -6.02 -1.40 11.71
N LEU A 251 -4.82 -1.89 11.33
CA LEU A 251 -3.91 -1.18 10.43
C LEU A 251 -4.56 -0.81 9.09
N PHE A 252 -5.26 -1.75 8.44
CA PHE A 252 -5.96 -1.48 7.18
C PHE A 252 -7.12 -0.50 7.36
N ALA A 253 -7.91 -0.64 8.43
CA ALA A 253 -9.02 0.26 8.73
C ALA A 253 -8.54 1.69 9.02
N ASP A 254 -7.42 1.85 9.72
CA ASP A 254 -6.83 3.15 10.03
C ASP A 254 -6.28 3.83 8.76
N SER A 255 -5.62 3.06 7.88
CA SER A 255 -5.15 3.57 6.58
C SER A 255 -6.29 4.07 5.69
N LEU A 256 -7.42 3.34 5.66
CA LEU A 256 -8.62 3.78 4.94
C LEU A 256 -9.24 5.03 5.59
N SER A 257 -9.29 5.07 6.93
CA SER A 257 -9.80 6.23 7.68
C SER A 257 -9.01 7.49 7.32
N ALA A 258 -7.67 7.42 7.37
CA ALA A 258 -6.81 8.54 7.03
C ALA A 258 -7.01 9.03 5.58
N THR A 259 -7.19 8.10 4.64
CA THR A 259 -7.48 8.43 3.23
C THR A 259 -8.81 9.15 3.08
N LEU A 260 -9.86 8.66 3.75
CA LEU A 260 -11.20 9.23 3.70
C LEU A 260 -11.27 10.60 4.37
N ASP A 261 -10.58 10.77 5.51
CA ASP A 261 -10.50 12.04 6.23
C ASP A 261 -9.77 13.09 5.38
N ALA A 262 -8.65 12.71 4.74
CA ALA A 262 -7.91 13.59 3.83
C ALA A 262 -8.78 14.02 2.63
N TRP A 263 -9.53 13.08 2.03
CA TRP A 263 -10.47 13.40 0.96
C TRP A 263 -11.60 14.30 1.45
N GLY A 264 -12.19 14.02 2.61
CA GLY A 264 -13.26 14.84 3.20
C GLY A 264 -12.81 16.27 3.46
N ALA A 265 -11.59 16.45 4.00
CA ALA A 265 -11.00 17.77 4.20
C ALA A 265 -10.79 18.51 2.87
N PHE A 266 -10.25 17.84 1.85
CA PHE A 266 -10.10 18.40 0.51
C PHE A 266 -11.45 18.79 -0.10
N TYR A 267 -12.42 17.87 -0.06
CA TYR A 267 -13.74 18.05 -0.64
C TYR A 267 -14.44 19.27 -0.03
N ASN A 268 -14.43 19.38 1.31
CA ASN A 268 -15.12 20.48 2.00
C ASN A 268 -14.46 21.85 1.83
N THR A 269 -13.14 21.90 1.61
CA THR A 269 -12.40 23.18 1.59
C THR A 269 -12.04 23.67 0.21
N ARG A 270 -11.82 22.76 -0.75
CA ARG A 270 -11.18 23.08 -2.03
C ARG A 270 -11.96 22.61 -3.25
N ILE A 271 -12.99 21.76 -3.12
CA ILE A 271 -13.74 21.26 -4.29
C ILE A 271 -14.44 22.38 -5.06
N SER A 272 -14.84 23.45 -4.37
CA SER A 272 -15.52 24.59 -4.99
C SER A 272 -14.66 25.30 -6.03
N TYR A 273 -13.33 25.23 -5.92
CA TYR A 273 -12.45 25.79 -6.95
C TYR A 273 -12.59 25.03 -8.28
N PHE A 274 -12.84 23.72 -8.21
CA PHE A 274 -13.02 22.87 -9.37
C PHE A 274 -14.43 22.95 -9.94
N THR A 275 -15.45 23.09 -9.10
CA THR A 275 -16.85 23.17 -9.58
C THR A 275 -17.24 24.56 -10.07
N ARG A 276 -16.67 25.63 -9.49
CA ARG A 276 -17.01 27.02 -9.86
C ARG A 276 -16.17 27.55 -11.02
N PHE A 277 -14.90 27.17 -11.10
CA PHE A 277 -13.95 27.71 -12.08
C PHE A 277 -13.37 26.65 -13.03
N GLY A 278 -13.62 25.36 -12.76
CA GLY A 278 -13.15 24.26 -13.60
C GLY A 278 -14.02 24.05 -14.83
N LYS A 279 -13.50 23.24 -15.77
CA LYS A 279 -14.26 22.84 -16.97
C LYS A 279 -15.37 21.84 -16.59
N PRO A 280 -16.48 21.76 -17.33
CA PRO A 280 -17.58 20.83 -17.02
C PRO A 280 -17.16 19.35 -16.92
N GLU A 281 -16.14 18.92 -17.66
CA GLU A 281 -15.63 17.55 -17.66
C GLU A 281 -15.03 17.14 -16.31
N TRP A 282 -14.56 18.11 -15.51
CA TRP A 282 -14.07 17.85 -14.15
C TRP A 282 -15.16 17.30 -13.25
N GLN A 283 -16.41 17.67 -13.49
CA GLN A 283 -17.53 17.20 -12.69
C GLN A 283 -17.65 15.68 -12.77
N THR A 284 -17.50 15.08 -13.96
CA THR A 284 -17.53 13.62 -14.14
C THR A 284 -16.39 12.93 -13.38
N HIS A 285 -15.18 13.48 -13.42
CA HIS A 285 -14.05 12.94 -12.66
C HIS A 285 -14.26 13.06 -11.14
N ILE A 286 -14.77 14.20 -10.66
CA ILE A 286 -15.09 14.41 -9.25
C ILE A 286 -16.15 13.41 -8.78
N GLU A 287 -17.21 13.20 -9.57
CA GLU A 287 -18.26 12.23 -9.28
C GLU A 287 -17.71 10.80 -9.22
N SER A 288 -16.82 10.44 -10.15
CA SER A 288 -16.11 9.16 -10.12
C SER A 288 -15.26 9.00 -8.86
N ILE A 289 -14.48 10.02 -8.47
CA ILE A 289 -13.70 9.97 -7.22
C ILE A 289 -14.61 9.82 -6.02
N VAL A 290 -15.70 10.59 -5.93
CA VAL A 290 -16.69 10.48 -4.85
C VAL A 290 -17.26 9.07 -4.76
N GLN A 291 -17.53 8.43 -5.90
CA GLN A 291 -18.00 7.05 -5.92
C GLN A 291 -16.94 6.08 -5.39
N HIS A 292 -15.68 6.20 -5.81
CA HIS A 292 -14.60 5.34 -5.28
C HIS A 292 -14.34 5.58 -3.79
N MET A 293 -14.49 6.80 -3.30
CA MET A 293 -14.39 7.10 -1.87
C MET A 293 -15.53 6.47 -1.06
N LYS A 294 -16.75 6.39 -1.62
CA LYS A 294 -17.85 5.62 -1.01
C LYS A 294 -17.53 4.12 -0.96
N ASP A 295 -16.88 3.59 -2.00
CA ASP A 295 -16.44 2.19 -2.01
C ASP A 295 -15.39 1.92 -0.92
N LEU A 296 -14.42 2.81 -0.74
CA LEU A 296 -13.42 2.73 0.33
C LEU A 296 -14.06 2.79 1.73
N GLU A 297 -15.05 3.67 1.96
CA GLU A 297 -15.78 3.74 3.22
C GLU A 297 -16.60 2.46 3.48
N ARG A 298 -17.20 1.87 2.43
CA ARG A 298 -17.88 0.57 2.54
C ARG A 298 -16.89 -0.53 2.97
N LEU A 299 -15.71 -0.58 2.36
CA LEU A 299 -14.66 -1.52 2.69
C LEU A 299 -14.16 -1.36 4.15
N ARG A 300 -13.96 -0.11 4.59
CA ARG A 300 -13.60 0.20 5.98
C ARG A 300 -14.65 -0.34 6.96
N LYS A 301 -15.95 -0.15 6.68
CA LYS A 301 -17.03 -0.69 7.53
C LYS A 301 -17.01 -2.21 7.62
N ILE A 302 -16.71 -2.90 6.53
CA ILE A 302 -16.55 -4.37 6.52
C ILE A 302 -15.39 -4.78 7.43
N LEU A 303 -14.23 -4.13 7.32
CA LEU A 303 -13.08 -4.39 8.18
C LEU A 303 -13.39 -4.17 9.67
N LEU A 304 -14.04 -3.05 10.02
CA LEU A 304 -14.42 -2.77 11.41
C LEU A 304 -15.40 -3.80 11.98
N LYS A 305 -16.35 -4.29 11.17
CA LYS A 305 -17.26 -5.36 11.59
C LYS A 305 -16.52 -6.67 11.84
N ARG A 306 -15.55 -7.02 10.98
CA ARG A 306 -14.73 -8.23 11.14
C ARG A 306 -13.82 -8.10 12.37
N LEU A 307 -13.20 -6.94 12.57
CA LEU A 307 -12.37 -6.62 13.73
C LEU A 307 -13.14 -6.89 15.05
N GLU A 308 -14.37 -6.40 15.15
CA GLU A 308 -15.19 -6.59 16.35
C GLU A 308 -15.56 -8.06 16.59
N ARG A 309 -15.88 -8.79 15.51
CA ARG A 309 -16.14 -10.23 15.58
C ARG A 309 -14.91 -10.99 16.11
N PHE A 310 -13.71 -10.67 15.63
CA PHE A 310 -12.49 -11.32 16.08
C PHE A 310 -12.09 -10.93 17.50
N ARG A 311 -12.31 -9.68 17.92
CA ARG A 311 -12.15 -9.26 19.32
C ARG A 311 -13.05 -10.05 20.27
N THR A 312 -14.32 -10.22 19.90
CA THR A 312 -15.26 -11.04 20.67
C THR A 312 -14.78 -12.48 20.77
N LYS A 313 -14.27 -13.06 19.66
CA LYS A 313 -13.72 -14.42 19.64
C LYS A 313 -12.48 -14.55 20.53
N LEU A 314 -11.55 -13.61 20.46
CA LEU A 314 -10.35 -13.57 21.31
C LEU A 314 -10.70 -13.47 22.80
N ALA A 315 -11.68 -12.64 23.15
CA ALA A 315 -12.18 -12.53 24.53
C ALA A 315 -12.78 -13.85 25.02
N SER A 316 -13.48 -14.59 24.15
CA SER A 316 -14.03 -15.91 24.50
C SER A 316 -12.92 -16.94 24.82
N PHE A 317 -11.86 -17.01 24.01
CA PHE A 317 -10.72 -17.89 24.28
C PHE A 317 -10.00 -17.53 25.59
N SER A 318 -9.82 -16.24 25.85
CA SER A 318 -9.19 -15.76 27.07
C SER A 318 -10.01 -16.13 28.31
N THR A 319 -11.34 -16.01 28.21
CA THR A 319 -12.27 -16.36 29.30
C THR A 319 -12.24 -17.86 29.60
N VAL A 320 -12.32 -18.71 28.57
CA VAL A 320 -12.26 -20.18 28.74
C VAL A 320 -10.91 -20.61 29.35
N SER A 321 -9.80 -20.02 28.88
CA SER A 321 -8.47 -20.32 29.42
C SER A 321 -8.35 -19.94 30.90
N ASN A 322 -8.84 -18.76 31.30
CA ASN A 322 -8.82 -18.32 32.69
C ASN A 322 -9.69 -19.21 33.60
N LEU A 323 -10.85 -19.66 33.12
CA LEU A 323 -11.71 -20.58 33.88
C LEU A 323 -11.03 -21.93 34.11
N LYS A 324 -10.32 -22.45 33.11
CA LYS A 324 -9.56 -23.70 33.23
C LYS A 324 -8.38 -23.57 34.19
N GLU A 325 -7.62 -22.49 34.07
CA GLU A 325 -6.51 -22.18 35.00
C GLU A 325 -7.02 -22.05 36.45
N SER A 326 -8.18 -21.40 36.64
CA SER A 326 -8.84 -21.32 37.95
C SER A 326 -9.30 -22.68 38.47
N ALA A 327 -9.86 -23.54 37.61
CA ALA A 327 -10.30 -24.88 37.99
C ALA A 327 -9.11 -25.77 38.40
N GLU A 328 -8.00 -25.71 37.65
CA GLU A 328 -6.78 -26.45 37.96
C GLU A 328 -6.12 -25.94 39.25
N ALA A 329 -6.05 -24.62 39.46
CA ALA A 329 -5.57 -24.06 40.73
C ALA A 329 -6.40 -24.51 41.93
N THR A 330 -7.73 -24.61 41.76
CA THR A 330 -8.64 -25.12 42.78
C THR A 330 -8.35 -26.59 43.09
N ARG A 331 -8.11 -27.41 42.06
CA ARG A 331 -7.74 -28.83 42.19
C ARG A 331 -6.38 -29.03 42.86
N GLN A 332 -5.38 -28.22 42.52
CA GLN A 332 -4.07 -28.29 43.17
C GLN A 332 -4.15 -27.91 44.65
N THR A 333 -4.99 -26.91 44.96
CA THR A 333 -5.25 -26.51 46.35
C THR A 333 -5.92 -27.64 47.14
N SER A 334 -6.87 -28.38 46.55
CA SER A 334 -7.49 -29.52 47.24
C SER A 334 -6.49 -30.66 47.48
N ILE A 335 -5.66 -31.00 46.48
CA ILE A 335 -4.61 -32.02 46.63
C ILE A 335 -3.59 -31.63 47.71
N ALA A 336 -3.15 -30.37 47.74
CA ALA A 336 -2.22 -29.89 48.75
C ALA A 336 -2.81 -29.96 50.17
N ARG A 337 -4.12 -29.70 50.32
CA ARG A 337 -4.82 -29.86 51.59
C ARG A 337 -4.86 -31.33 52.02
N GLU A 338 -5.25 -32.24 51.13
CA GLU A 338 -5.27 -33.69 51.41
C GLU A 338 -3.88 -34.21 51.82
N GLN A 339 -2.81 -33.75 51.15
CA GLN A 339 -1.43 -34.10 51.51
C GLN A 339 -1.02 -33.55 52.88
N THR A 340 -1.45 -32.32 53.21
CA THR A 340 -1.20 -31.70 54.51
C THR A 340 -1.89 -32.49 55.62
N ASP A 341 -3.14 -32.87 55.42
CA ASP A 341 -3.93 -33.66 56.37
C ASP A 341 -3.30 -35.04 56.60
N ALA A 342 -2.86 -35.70 55.53
CA ALA A 342 -2.15 -36.98 55.61
C ALA A 342 -0.81 -36.87 56.38
N ALA A 343 -0.03 -35.80 56.14
CA ALA A 343 1.22 -35.56 56.85
C ALA A 343 0.99 -35.29 58.35
N MET A 344 -0.07 -34.55 58.70
CA MET A 344 -0.46 -34.34 60.09
C MET A 344 -0.83 -35.64 60.79
N ALA A 345 -1.59 -36.52 60.12
CA ALA A 345 -1.94 -37.85 60.66
C ALA A 345 -0.68 -38.70 60.92
N GLN A 346 0.25 -38.77 59.96
CA GLN A 346 1.52 -39.48 60.13
C GLN A 346 2.37 -38.91 61.29
N ALA A 347 2.41 -37.58 61.44
CA ALA A 347 3.13 -36.95 62.54
C ALA A 347 2.54 -37.30 63.92
N ILE A 348 1.21 -37.41 64.02
CA ILE A 348 0.52 -37.86 65.23
C ILE A 348 0.92 -39.30 65.56
N ASP A 349 0.93 -40.20 64.58
CA ASP A 349 1.28 -41.61 64.81
C ASP A 349 2.76 -41.79 65.15
N MET A 350 3.66 -41.04 64.51
CA MET A 350 5.08 -41.00 64.87
C MET A 350 5.31 -40.54 66.32
N ARG A 351 4.55 -39.54 66.79
CA ARG A 351 4.61 -39.11 68.19
C ARG A 351 4.14 -40.22 69.15
N LYS A 352 3.08 -40.95 68.81
CA LYS A 352 2.63 -42.11 69.62
C LYS A 352 3.70 -43.20 69.68
N LEU A 353 4.30 -43.56 68.54
CA LEU A 353 5.38 -44.55 68.48
C LEU A 353 6.58 -44.12 69.34
N THR A 354 6.98 -42.85 69.24
CA THR A 354 8.08 -42.29 70.06
C THR A 354 7.75 -42.37 71.56
N ALA A 355 6.52 -42.03 71.95
CA ALA A 355 6.08 -42.11 73.35
C ALA A 355 6.09 -43.57 73.87
N MET A 356 5.69 -44.53 73.04
CA MET A 356 5.77 -45.97 73.38
C MET A 356 7.22 -46.42 73.57
N THR A 357 8.12 -46.07 72.66
CA THR A 357 9.53 -46.45 72.77
C THR A 357 10.18 -45.86 74.02
N VAL A 358 9.91 -44.60 74.37
CA VAL A 358 10.46 -43.98 75.58
C VAL A 358 9.94 -44.67 76.85
N ALA A 359 8.70 -45.13 76.87
CA ALA A 359 8.12 -45.84 78.01
C ALA A 359 8.77 -47.20 78.28
N ASP A 360 9.28 -47.90 77.24
CA ASP A 360 9.95 -49.20 77.40
C ASP A 360 11.39 -49.09 77.97
N PHE A 361 11.97 -47.88 78.05
CA PHE A 361 13.32 -47.64 78.55
C PHE A 361 13.39 -47.09 79.99
N VAL A 362 12.24 -46.86 80.64
CA VAL A 362 12.11 -46.35 82.02
C VAL A 362 11.51 -47.45 82.89
#